data_AF-A0A842JX93-F1
#
_entry.id   AF-A0A842JX93-F1
#
_cell.length_a   1.000
_cell.length_b   1.000
_cell.length_c   1.000
_cell.angle_alpha   90.00
_cell.angle_beta   90.00
_cell.angle_gamma   90.00
#
_symmetry.space_group_name_H-M   'P 1'
#
loop_
_entity.id
_entity.type
_entity.pdbx_description
1 polymer ?
#
loop_
_entity_poly.entity_id
_entity_poly.type
_entity_poly.pdbx_seq_one_letter_code
_entity_poly.pdbx_strand_id
1 'polypeptide(L)'
;MMRLLIGIAAGYVLGTRAGRARYEQISRATKAVATSPATKKVLQVSRQKLSDSLSTQPRLEPMKPLDEETTILVPQDQLKKK
;
A
#
# COMPACT_ATOMS: atom_id res chain seq x y z
N MET A 1 -1.30 -16.67 48.52
CA MET A 1 -0.74 -15.68 47.58
C MET A 1 0.25 -16.29 46.59
N MET A 2 1.35 -16.92 47.04
CA MET A 2 2.44 -17.39 46.16
C MET A 2 2.01 -18.38 45.06
N ARG A 3 1.08 -19.29 45.35
CA ARG A 3 0.58 -20.28 44.38
C ARG A 3 -0.13 -19.65 43.18
N LEU A 4 -0.81 -18.52 43.39
CA LEU A 4 -1.49 -17.77 42.32
C LEU A 4 -0.46 -17.15 41.37
N LEU A 5 0.58 -16.53 41.93
CA LEU A 5 1.66 -15.91 41.15
C LEU A 5 2.40 -16.94 40.29
N ILE A 6 2.64 -18.13 40.84
CA ILE A 6 3.26 -19.24 40.11
C ILE A 6 2.34 -19.71 38.96
N GLY A 7 1.03 -19.83 39.20
CA GLY A 7 0.07 -20.19 38.17
C GLY A 7 0.00 -19.18 37.02
N ILE A 8 -0.01 -17.88 37.35
CA ILE A 8 -0.02 -16.78 36.37
C ILE A 8 1.29 -16.78 35.56
N ALA A 9 2.44 -16.89 36.22
CA ALA A 9 3.74 -16.92 35.55
C ALA A 9 3.87 -18.14 34.62
N ALA A 10 3.45 -19.32 35.08
CA ALA A 10 3.44 -20.54 34.27
C ALA A 10 2.49 -20.41 33.08
N GLY A 11 1.29 -19.86 33.28
CA GLY A 11 0.33 -19.61 32.20
C GLY A 11 0.86 -18.64 31.14
N TYR A 12 1.55 -17.58 31.56
CA TYR A 12 2.17 -16.62 30.65
C TYR A 12 3.31 -17.24 29.83
N VAL A 13 4.20 -18.00 30.46
CA VAL A 13 5.32 -18.67 29.78
C VAL A 13 4.81 -19.73 28.80
N LEU A 14 3.81 -20.52 29.19
CA LEU A 14 3.23 -21.53 28.31
C LEU A 14 2.45 -20.90 27.16
N GLY A 15 1.66 -19.85 27.42
CA GLY A 15 0.93 -19.11 26.41
C GLY A 15 1.83 -18.43 25.37
N THR A 16 2.94 -17.82 25.82
CA THR A 16 3.92 -17.18 24.94
C THR A 16 4.72 -18.19 24.12
N ARG A 17 4.97 -19.41 24.63
CA ARG A 17 5.80 -20.42 23.96
C ARG A 17 5.02 -21.31 22.99
N ALA A 18 3.71 -21.53 23.21
CA ALA A 18 2.90 -22.46 22.42
C ALA A 18 2.72 -22.06 20.94
N GLY A 19 2.92 -20.78 20.59
CA GLY A 19 2.68 -20.29 19.23
C GLY A 19 3.81 -20.52 18.23
N ARG A 20 5.03 -20.86 18.66
CA ARG A 20 6.24 -20.72 17.82
C ARG A 20 6.21 -21.56 16.54
N ALA A 21 5.77 -22.81 16.61
CA ALA A 21 5.73 -23.72 15.46
C ALA A 21 4.71 -23.28 14.40
N ARG A 22 3.54 -22.80 14.83
CA ARG A 22 2.49 -22.28 13.94
C ARG A 22 2.86 -20.91 13.38
N TYR A 23 3.53 -20.08 14.20
CA TYR A 23 4.05 -18.78 13.78
C TYR A 23 5.09 -18.93 12.67
N GLU A 24 6.01 -19.87 12.78
CA GLU A 24 6.99 -20.18 11.73
C GLU A 24 6.33 -20.61 10.42
N GLN A 25 5.29 -21.44 10.48
CA GLN A 25 4.56 -21.86 9.27
C GLN A 25 3.87 -20.67 8.59
N ILE A 26 3.18 -19.84 9.37
CA ILE A 26 2.49 -18.65 8.84
C ILE A 26 3.52 -17.64 8.30
N SER A 27 4.61 -17.40 9.03
CA SER A 27 5.70 -16.49 8.63
C SER A 27 6.37 -16.93 7.32
N ARG A 28 6.62 -18.24 7.15
CA ARG A 28 7.17 -18.79 5.90
C ARG A 28 6.18 -18.62 4.75
N ALA A 29 4.90 -18.89 4.98
CA ALA A 29 3.86 -18.72 3.97
C ALA A 29 3.71 -17.25 3.56
N THR A 30 3.64 -16.32 4.52
CA THR A 30 3.55 -14.88 4.22
C THR A 30 4.82 -14.37 3.54
N LYS A 31 6.01 -14.81 3.94
CA LYS A 31 7.26 -14.46 3.27
C LYS A 31 7.30 -14.97 1.83
N ALA A 32 6.85 -16.20 1.58
CA ALA A 32 6.77 -16.79 0.23
C ALA A 32 5.78 -16.03 -0.66
N VAL A 33 4.61 -15.66 -0.13
CA VAL A 33 3.63 -14.83 -0.82
C VAL A 33 4.23 -13.45 -1.12
N ALA A 34 4.84 -12.79 -0.13
CA ALA A 34 5.44 -11.47 -0.28
C ALA A 34 6.62 -11.44 -1.28
N THR A 35 7.38 -12.52 -1.40
CA THR A 35 8.47 -12.64 -2.38
C THR A 35 8.00 -13.10 -3.75
N SER A 36 6.72 -13.46 -3.91
CA SER A 36 6.20 -13.98 -5.18
C SER A 36 6.19 -12.90 -6.29
N PRO A 37 6.42 -13.30 -7.56
CA PRO A 37 6.33 -12.38 -8.71
C PRO A 37 4.94 -11.75 -8.86
N ALA A 38 3.88 -12.46 -8.46
CA ALA A 38 2.51 -11.97 -8.51
C ALA A 38 2.31 -10.79 -7.56
N THR A 39 2.78 -10.90 -6.31
CA THR A 39 2.69 -9.82 -5.32
C THR A 39 3.49 -8.59 -5.73
N LYS A 40 4.68 -8.77 -6.34
CA LYS A 40 5.47 -7.66 -6.90
C LYS A 40 4.72 -6.92 -8.02
N LYS A 41 4.08 -7.66 -8.94
CA LYS A 41 3.25 -7.07 -10.01
C LYS A 41 2.08 -6.28 -9.45
N VAL A 42 1.38 -6.83 -8.45
CA VAL A 42 0.26 -6.14 -7.79
C VAL A 42 0.73 -4.86 -7.11
N LEU A 43 1.86 -4.89 -6.40
CA LEU A 43 2.43 -3.70 -5.74
C LEU A 43 2.87 -2.62 -6.73
N GLN A 44 3.42 -3.01 -7.88
CA GLN A 44 3.81 -2.07 -8.93
C GLN A 44 2.59 -1.41 -9.56
N VAL A 45 1.56 -2.19 -9.89
CA VAL A 45 0.31 -1.66 -10.48
C VAL A 45 -0.43 -0.78 -9.46
N SER A 46 -0.45 -1.17 -8.18
CA SER A 46 -1.08 -0.36 -7.14
C SER A 46 -0.33 0.96 -6.92
N ARG A 47 1.00 0.94 -6.90
CA ARG A 47 1.82 2.16 -6.83
C ARG A 47 1.57 3.07 -8.02
N GLN A 48 1.52 2.52 -9.24
CA GLN A 48 1.21 3.31 -10.44
C GLN A 48 -0.18 3.93 -10.36
N LYS A 49 -1.21 3.14 -10.02
CA LYS A 49 -2.59 3.64 -9.87
C LYS A 49 -2.73 4.68 -8.77
N LEU A 50 -2.01 4.50 -7.66
CA LEU A 50 -1.97 5.47 -6.56
C LEU A 50 -1.27 6.75 -7.01
N SER A 51 -0.16 6.65 -7.73
CA SER A 51 0.50 7.81 -8.35
C SER A 51 -0.41 8.51 -9.35
N ASP A 52 -1.15 7.79 -10.19
CA ASP A 52 -2.10 8.39 -11.15
C ASP A 52 -3.25 9.10 -10.42
N SER A 53 -3.72 8.53 -9.31
CA SER A 53 -4.85 9.07 -8.52
C SER A 53 -4.43 10.23 -7.61
N LEU A 54 -3.18 10.26 -7.16
CA LEU A 54 -2.58 11.35 -6.37
C LEU A 54 -1.89 12.40 -7.24
N SER A 55 -1.71 12.14 -8.54
CA SER A 55 -1.16 13.13 -9.47
C SER A 55 -2.20 14.21 -9.69
N THR A 56 -2.10 15.27 -8.90
CA THR A 56 -2.67 16.61 -9.13
C THR A 56 -1.95 17.29 -10.31
N GLN A 57 -1.80 16.59 -11.43
CA GLN A 57 -1.34 17.17 -12.69
C GLN A 57 -2.43 16.80 -13.71
N PRO A 58 -3.33 17.74 -14.05
CA PRO A 58 -4.35 17.46 -15.04
C PRO A 58 -3.66 17.04 -16.33
N ARG A 59 -4.06 15.89 -16.88
CA ARG A 59 -3.56 15.40 -18.17
C ARG A 59 -3.72 16.52 -19.19
N LEU A 60 -2.60 17.01 -19.69
CA LEU A 60 -2.54 18.09 -20.67
C LEU A 60 -3.04 17.53 -22.00
N GLU A 61 -4.31 17.74 -22.30
CA GLU A 61 -4.85 17.54 -23.64
C GLU A 61 -4.39 18.73 -24.50
N PRO A 62 -3.70 18.52 -25.64
CA PRO A 62 -3.35 19.61 -26.54
C PRO A 62 -4.65 20.16 -27.15
N MET A 63 -5.16 21.26 -26.60
CA MET A 63 -6.24 21.99 -27.25
C MET A 63 -5.69 22.83 -28.41
N LYS A 64 -6.53 22.89 -29.44
CA LYS A 64 -6.38 23.58 -30.73
C LYS A 64 -5.47 24.82 -30.67
N PRO A 65 -4.53 24.97 -31.62
CA PRO A 65 -3.68 26.14 -31.70
C PRO A 65 -4.54 27.40 -31.86
N LEU A 66 -4.35 28.37 -30.96
CA LEU A 66 -4.98 29.69 -31.06
C LEU A 66 -4.19 30.60 -32.02
N ASP A 67 -2.88 30.34 -32.21
CA ASP A 67 -2.02 30.84 -33.30
C ASP A 67 -0.69 30.06 -33.32
N GLU A 68 0.09 30.14 -34.40
CA GLU A 68 1.19 29.20 -34.76
C GLU A 68 2.42 29.16 -33.83
N GLU A 69 2.59 30.06 -32.83
CA GLU A 69 3.89 30.21 -32.15
C GLU A 69 3.89 30.15 -30.61
N THR A 70 2.77 30.08 -29.89
CA THR A 70 2.82 30.04 -28.40
C THR A 70 1.67 29.25 -27.77
N THR A 71 1.99 28.06 -27.25
CA THR A 71 1.05 27.24 -26.47
C THR A 71 1.17 27.57 -24.98
N ILE A 72 0.08 28.06 -24.37
CA ILE A 72 -0.04 28.21 -22.92
C ILE A 72 -0.93 27.09 -22.38
N LEU A 73 -0.40 26.31 -21.43
CA LEU A 73 -1.07 25.19 -20.78
C LEU A 73 -1.85 25.68 -19.54
N VAL A 74 -3.16 25.45 -19.50
CA VAL A 74 -4.03 25.88 -18.37
C VAL A 74 -4.76 24.67 -17.75
N PRO A 75 -4.84 24.55 -16.41
CA PRO A 75 -5.58 23.49 -15.71
C PRO A 75 -7.08 23.43 -16.03
N GLN A 76 -7.62 22.22 -16.12
CA GLN A 76 -8.99 21.91 -16.58
C GLN A 76 -10.11 22.52 -15.72
N ASP A 77 -9.83 22.86 -14.46
CA ASP A 77 -10.82 23.42 -13.51
C ASP A 77 -11.41 24.76 -13.96
N GLN A 78 -10.72 25.48 -14.87
CA GLN A 78 -11.14 26.79 -15.35
C GLN A 78 -12.01 26.75 -16.62
N LEU A 79 -12.18 25.58 -17.25
CA LEU A 79 -12.91 25.47 -18.53
C LEU A 79 -14.43 25.34 -18.39
N LYS A 80 -14.96 25.23 -17.16
CA LYS A 80 -16.38 24.95 -16.92
C LYS A 80 -17.19 26.09 -16.29
N LYS A 81 -16.68 27.32 -16.32
CA LYS A 81 -17.49 28.52 -16.04
C LYS A 81 -17.77 29.30 -17.33
N LYS A 82 -18.77 28.83 -18.08
CA LYS A 82 -19.61 29.70 -18.89
C LYS A 82 -21.02 29.12 -18.97
#